data_AF-A0A974TLN8-F1
#
_entry.id   AF-A0A974TLN8-F1
#
_cell.length_a   1.000
_cell.length_b   1.000
_cell.length_c   1.000
_cell.angle_alpha   90.00
_cell.angle_beta   90.00
_cell.angle_gamma   90.00
#
_symmetry.space_group_name_H-M   'P 1'
#
loop_
_entity.id
_entity.type
_entity.pdbx_description
1 polymer ?
#
loop_
_entity_poly.entity_id
_entity_poly.type
_entity_poly.pdbx_seq_one_letter_code
_entity_poly.pdbx_strand_id
1 'polypeptide(L)'
;MKEQRFACTACGLCCYGLLPLTINEAISRADRFPLAISVTPVRSGTRGHTSISRIGVTASIGKGKPINLLVTPISFIPPSSPCPALGADNLCSIHNEKPERCKTMPFYAYKDEDSQRDMLVPRPGWECNTGDDAPVVYRDGSIIDKAEFSAERAALVEQAPTLQRYIDLLLKYDPTFVMRLQKGIHLLPGGKIVLNFASLLRHIKSADVTEYARRQHPVLAEWALKTADDPKSSQFHAYYKGALSEIARYLV
;
A
#
# COMPACT_ATOMS: atom_id res chain seq x y z
N MET A 1 -25.93 17.31 14.03
CA MET A 1 -25.59 16.34 12.97
C MET A 1 -24.32 16.83 12.30
N LYS A 2 -23.28 15.99 12.17
CA LYS A 2 -21.99 16.43 11.62
C LYS A 2 -21.72 15.73 10.30
N GLU A 3 -22.18 16.35 9.22
CA GLU A 3 -22.02 15.92 7.84
C GLU A 3 -20.66 16.35 7.28
N GLN A 4 -20.14 15.61 6.32
CA GLN A 4 -19.01 16.00 5.48
C GLN A 4 -19.31 15.69 4.02
N ARG A 5 -18.88 16.63 3.16
CA ARG A 5 -19.11 16.64 1.72
C ARG A 5 -17.81 16.44 0.98
N PHE A 6 -17.87 15.73 -0.13
CA PHE A 6 -16.71 15.47 -0.97
C PHE A 6 -17.12 15.08 -2.39
N ALA A 7 -16.47 15.65 -3.39
CA ALA A 7 -16.48 15.17 -4.76
C ALA A 7 -15.06 15.18 -5.35
N CYS A 8 -14.68 14.08 -6.00
CA CYS A 8 -13.45 14.02 -6.77
C CYS A 8 -13.64 14.81 -8.08
N THR A 9 -12.72 15.75 -8.36
CA THR A 9 -12.70 16.55 -9.59
C THR A 9 -11.83 15.93 -10.69
N ALA A 10 -11.28 14.74 -10.45
CA ALA A 10 -10.38 14.03 -11.37
C ALA A 10 -9.10 14.81 -11.75
N CYS A 11 -8.63 15.73 -10.90
CA CYS A 11 -7.41 16.52 -11.13
C CYS A 11 -6.08 15.73 -11.14
N GLY A 12 -6.09 14.43 -10.82
CA GLY A 12 -4.89 13.57 -10.83
C GLY A 12 -3.89 13.77 -9.68
N LEU A 13 -4.07 14.80 -8.83
CA LEU A 13 -3.11 15.16 -7.77
C LEU A 13 -2.99 14.13 -6.64
N CYS A 14 -3.98 13.23 -6.51
CA CYS A 14 -3.90 12.09 -5.59
C CYS A 14 -3.14 10.88 -6.16
N CYS A 15 -2.81 10.88 -7.46
CA CYS A 15 -2.15 9.79 -8.16
C CYS A 15 -0.62 9.89 -8.12
N TYR A 16 -0.05 10.19 -6.95
CA TYR A 16 1.40 10.35 -6.74
C TYR A 16 1.90 9.52 -5.57
N GLY A 17 3.11 8.99 -5.70
CA GLY A 17 3.77 8.21 -4.66
C GLY A 17 3.15 6.84 -4.42
N LEU A 18 3.23 6.38 -3.18
CA LEU A 18 2.90 5.01 -2.80
C LEU A 18 1.41 4.71 -2.99
N LEU A 19 1.12 3.59 -3.66
CA LEU A 19 -0.23 3.06 -3.80
C LEU A 19 -0.34 1.68 -3.16
N PRO A 20 -1.09 1.53 -2.06
CA PRO A 20 -1.51 0.22 -1.56
C PRO A 20 -2.27 -0.58 -2.60
N LEU A 21 -1.93 -1.87 -2.69
CA LEU A 21 -2.55 -2.86 -3.54
C LEU A 21 -2.89 -4.09 -2.68
N THR A 22 -3.89 -4.85 -3.12
CA THR A 22 -4.04 -6.23 -2.67
C THR A 22 -2.98 -7.13 -3.31
N ILE A 23 -2.77 -8.33 -2.78
CA ILE A 23 -1.87 -9.33 -3.37
C ILE A 23 -2.26 -9.61 -4.83
N ASN A 24 -3.56 -9.82 -5.08
CA ASN A 24 -4.08 -10.14 -6.41
C ASN A 24 -3.90 -8.97 -7.39
N GLU A 25 -4.12 -7.73 -6.94
CA GLU A 25 -3.87 -6.55 -7.76
C GLU A 25 -2.40 -6.36 -8.10
N ALA A 26 -1.51 -6.59 -7.12
CA ALA A 26 -0.08 -6.55 -7.35
C ALA A 26 0.34 -7.59 -8.40
N ILE A 27 -0.03 -8.87 -8.24
CA ILE A 27 0.32 -9.94 -9.20
C ILE A 27 -0.26 -9.66 -10.60
N SER A 28 -1.54 -9.29 -10.68
CA SER A 28 -2.21 -9.03 -11.96
C SER A 28 -1.66 -7.82 -12.70
N ARG A 29 -0.95 -6.90 -12.02
CA ARG A 29 -0.39 -5.66 -12.59
C ARG A 29 1.14 -5.58 -12.44
N ALA A 30 1.78 -6.75 -12.40
CA ALA A 30 3.22 -6.90 -12.29
C ALA A 30 4.01 -6.36 -13.50
N ASP A 31 3.36 -5.96 -14.57
CA ASP A 31 3.96 -5.30 -15.75
C ASP A 31 3.81 -3.78 -15.71
N ARG A 32 3.15 -3.22 -14.69
CA ARG A 32 2.82 -1.79 -14.64
C ARG A 32 3.41 -1.05 -13.43
N PHE A 33 3.35 -1.65 -12.25
CA PHE A 33 3.74 -0.99 -11.01
C PHE A 33 5.08 -1.53 -10.50
N PRO A 34 6.00 -0.71 -9.96
CA PRO A 34 7.17 -1.24 -9.27
C PRO A 34 6.73 -1.81 -7.90
N LEU A 35 6.68 -3.13 -7.78
CA LEU A 35 6.01 -3.78 -6.65
C LEU A 35 6.94 -4.03 -5.47
N ALA A 36 6.47 -3.70 -4.26
CA ALA A 36 7.13 -4.02 -2.99
C ALA A 36 6.14 -4.52 -1.94
N ILE A 37 6.66 -5.03 -0.81
CA ILE A 37 5.88 -5.20 0.42
C ILE A 37 6.32 -4.14 1.43
N SER A 38 5.36 -3.39 1.95
CA SER A 38 5.55 -2.49 3.09
C SER A 38 5.11 -3.19 4.37
N VAL A 39 5.94 -3.16 5.40
CA VAL A 39 5.62 -3.59 6.76
C VAL A 39 5.77 -2.39 7.68
N THR A 40 4.68 -2.01 8.34
CA THR A 40 4.63 -0.85 9.26
C THR A 40 4.10 -1.29 10.62
N PRO A 41 4.90 -1.18 11.70
CA PRO A 41 4.39 -1.42 13.05
C PRO A 41 3.33 -0.40 13.42
N VAL A 42 2.21 -0.86 13.97
CA VAL A 42 1.15 0.00 14.49
C VAL A 42 1.06 -0.13 16.00
N ARG A 43 1.04 1.03 16.66
CA ARG A 43 0.91 1.09 18.12
C ARG A 43 -0.49 0.66 18.54
N SER A 44 -0.55 -0.21 19.54
CA SER A 44 -1.80 -0.57 20.20
C SER A 44 -2.50 0.68 20.77
N GLY A 45 -3.82 0.74 20.62
CA GLY A 45 -4.62 1.87 21.09
C GLY A 45 -4.60 3.11 20.20
N THR A 46 -3.98 3.06 19.02
CA THR A 46 -4.10 4.16 18.04
C THR A 46 -5.57 4.29 17.61
N ARG A 47 -6.16 5.48 17.79
CA ARG A 47 -7.57 5.74 17.47
C ARG A 47 -7.86 5.44 16.00
N GLY A 48 -9.00 4.81 15.74
CA GLY A 48 -9.44 4.49 14.38
C GLY A 48 -8.67 3.35 13.74
N HIS A 49 -7.97 2.52 14.51
CA HIS A 49 -7.22 1.37 14.01
C HIS A 49 -7.60 0.07 14.73
N THR A 50 -8.79 0.00 15.33
CA THR A 50 -9.26 -1.22 16.00
C THR A 50 -9.43 -2.37 15.00
N SER A 51 -9.82 -2.03 13.77
CA SER A 51 -9.97 -2.98 12.65
C SER A 51 -8.65 -3.60 12.17
N ILE A 52 -7.47 -3.03 12.52
CA ILE A 52 -6.17 -3.58 12.10
C ILE A 52 -5.99 -5.03 12.54
N SER A 53 -6.50 -5.42 13.72
CA SER A 53 -6.41 -6.80 14.17
C SER A 53 -7.06 -7.81 13.20
N ARG A 54 -7.98 -7.36 12.33
CA ARG A 54 -8.69 -8.20 11.35
C ARG A 54 -8.08 -8.14 9.94
N ILE A 55 -7.42 -7.05 9.58
CA ILE A 55 -6.87 -6.83 8.22
C ILE A 55 -5.33 -6.81 8.18
N GLY A 56 -4.70 -6.68 9.33
CA GLY A 56 -3.26 -6.66 9.51
C GLY A 56 -2.74 -8.01 9.99
N VAL A 57 -1.47 -8.01 10.37
CA VAL A 57 -0.76 -9.17 10.88
C VAL A 57 -0.44 -8.96 12.35
N THR A 58 -0.61 -9.98 13.17
CA THR A 58 -0.16 -9.96 14.57
C THR A 58 1.15 -10.72 14.68
N ALA A 59 2.19 -10.07 15.20
CA ALA A 59 3.53 -10.64 15.34
C ALA A 59 4.01 -10.54 16.79
N SER A 60 4.84 -11.49 17.21
CA SER A 60 5.55 -11.46 18.48
C SER A 60 7.04 -11.67 18.25
N ILE A 61 7.88 -10.83 18.85
CA ILE A 61 9.33 -10.96 18.79
C ILE A 61 9.80 -11.54 20.13
N GLY A 62 10.22 -12.80 20.15
CA GLY A 62 10.60 -13.51 21.37
C GLY A 62 9.44 -13.60 22.37
N LYS A 63 9.70 -13.28 23.64
CA LYS A 63 8.69 -13.25 24.72
C LYS A 63 7.98 -11.88 24.86
N GLY A 64 8.11 -11.00 23.87
CA GLY A 64 7.53 -9.66 23.90
C GLY A 64 6.00 -9.65 23.77
N LYS A 65 5.39 -8.47 24.00
CA LYS A 65 3.96 -8.26 23.72
C LYS A 65 3.68 -8.38 22.23
N PRO A 66 2.50 -8.90 21.83
CA PRO A 66 2.07 -8.88 20.44
C PRO A 66 2.05 -7.46 19.87
N ILE A 67 2.47 -7.33 18.62
CA ILE A 67 2.52 -6.09 17.86
C ILE A 67 1.67 -6.28 16.60
N ASN A 68 0.85 -5.28 16.32
CA ASN A 68 0.09 -5.23 15.07
C ASN A 68 0.95 -4.64 13.96
N LEU A 69 0.97 -5.29 12.80
CA LEU A 69 1.69 -4.86 11.62
C LEU A 69 0.71 -4.60 10.49
N LEU A 70 0.84 -3.45 9.84
CA LEU A 70 0.28 -3.24 8.51
C LEU A 70 1.27 -3.76 7.49
N VAL A 71 0.94 -4.93 6.95
CA VAL A 71 1.67 -5.58 5.86
C VAL A 71 0.86 -5.35 4.60
N THR A 72 1.46 -4.77 3.57
CA THR A 72 0.70 -4.30 2.41
C THR A 72 1.56 -4.35 1.16
N PRO A 73 1.13 -5.09 0.12
CA PRO A 73 1.63 -4.88 -1.23
C PRO A 73 1.45 -3.42 -1.64
N ILE A 74 2.50 -2.84 -2.22
CA ILE A 74 2.48 -1.46 -2.66
C ILE A 74 3.10 -1.33 -4.04
N SER A 75 2.59 -0.39 -4.82
CA SER A 75 3.39 0.27 -5.83
C SER A 75 4.35 1.23 -5.13
N PHE A 76 5.64 0.93 -5.15
CA PHE A 76 6.68 1.65 -4.41
C PHE A 76 7.27 2.76 -5.28
N ILE A 77 6.60 3.90 -5.33
CA ILE A 77 6.92 5.06 -6.17
C ILE A 77 7.37 6.25 -5.29
N PRO A 78 8.38 7.04 -5.69
CA PRO A 78 8.76 8.26 -4.98
C PRO A 78 7.58 9.24 -4.82
N PRO A 79 7.46 9.98 -3.71
CA PRO A 79 6.32 10.86 -3.46
C PRO A 79 6.09 11.94 -4.54
N SER A 80 7.14 12.38 -5.22
CA SER A 80 7.11 13.37 -6.30
C SER A 80 6.84 12.77 -7.68
N SER A 81 6.83 11.44 -7.81
CA SER A 81 6.64 10.77 -9.08
C SER A 81 5.18 10.39 -9.31
N PRO A 82 4.66 10.53 -10.55
CA PRO A 82 3.30 10.17 -10.88
C PRO A 82 3.12 8.65 -10.85
N CYS A 83 1.88 8.22 -10.62
CA CYS A 83 1.44 6.85 -10.81
C CYS A 83 1.69 6.41 -12.27
N PRO A 84 2.19 5.19 -12.54
CA PRO A 84 2.31 4.63 -13.88
C PRO A 84 1.03 4.60 -14.72
N ALA A 85 -0.14 4.73 -14.08
CA ALA A 85 -1.42 4.79 -14.75
C ALA A 85 -1.99 6.21 -14.83
N LEU A 86 -1.22 7.25 -14.51
CA LEU A 86 -1.60 8.64 -14.75
C LEU A 86 -1.25 9.00 -16.20
N GLY A 87 -2.27 9.31 -16.99
CA GLY A 87 -2.13 9.72 -18.38
C GLY A 87 -1.56 11.13 -18.51
N ALA A 88 -1.18 11.49 -19.73
CA ALA A 88 -0.67 12.83 -20.05
C ALA A 88 -1.72 13.95 -19.86
N ASP A 89 -3.00 13.58 -19.82
CA ASP A 89 -4.16 14.43 -19.54
C ASP A 89 -4.46 14.59 -18.03
N ASN A 90 -3.59 14.06 -17.15
CA ASN A 90 -3.81 13.94 -15.70
C ASN A 90 -5.02 13.08 -15.30
N LEU A 91 -5.53 12.25 -16.20
CA LEU A 91 -6.58 11.28 -15.90
C LEU A 91 -6.02 9.88 -15.72
N CYS A 92 -6.76 9.02 -15.02
CA CYS A 92 -6.31 7.65 -14.75
C CYS A 92 -6.55 6.78 -15.98
N SER A 93 -5.50 6.27 -16.63
CA SER A 93 -5.63 5.45 -17.83
C SER A 93 -6.29 4.08 -17.61
N ILE A 94 -6.60 3.70 -16.36
CA ILE A 94 -7.17 2.40 -15.98
C ILE A 94 -8.49 2.55 -15.20
N HIS A 95 -9.32 3.52 -15.55
CA HIS A 95 -10.56 3.84 -14.82
C HIS A 95 -11.41 2.61 -14.44
N ASN A 96 -11.61 1.68 -15.38
CA ASN A 96 -12.44 0.48 -15.17
C ASN A 96 -11.75 -0.61 -14.34
N GLU A 97 -10.42 -0.54 -14.23
CA GLU A 97 -9.57 -1.54 -13.57
C GLU A 97 -8.77 -0.91 -12.42
N LYS A 98 -9.29 0.17 -11.85
CA LYS A 98 -8.67 0.86 -10.72
C LYS A 98 -8.46 -0.13 -9.57
N PRO A 99 -7.32 -0.03 -8.86
CA PRO A 99 -7.18 -0.75 -7.61
C PRO A 99 -8.25 -0.34 -6.60
N GLU A 100 -8.65 -1.25 -5.71
CA GLU A 100 -9.67 -1.05 -4.67
C GLU A 100 -9.36 0.20 -3.83
N ARG A 101 -8.09 0.39 -3.45
CA ARG A 101 -7.59 1.58 -2.75
C ARG A 101 -7.89 2.89 -3.51
N CYS A 102 -7.86 2.87 -4.84
CA CYS A 102 -8.20 4.02 -5.67
C CYS A 102 -9.72 4.24 -5.76
N LYS A 103 -10.52 3.18 -5.78
CA LYS A 103 -11.99 3.26 -5.82
C LYS A 103 -12.57 3.79 -4.50
N THR A 104 -11.98 3.40 -3.37
CA THR A 104 -12.41 3.81 -2.03
C THR A 104 -12.05 5.26 -1.68
N MET A 105 -11.29 5.97 -2.52
CA MET A 105 -10.94 7.38 -2.30
C MET A 105 -12.23 8.23 -2.18
N PRO A 106 -12.38 9.08 -1.15
CA PRO A 106 -11.36 9.55 -0.21
C PRO A 106 -11.19 8.71 1.06
N PHE A 107 -12.09 7.78 1.38
CA PHE A 107 -12.03 6.98 2.61
C PHE A 107 -10.80 6.07 2.66
N TYR A 108 -10.43 5.55 3.83
CA TYR A 108 -9.27 4.69 3.99
C TYR A 108 -9.63 3.41 4.74
N ALA A 109 -9.65 2.27 4.04
CA ALA A 109 -10.05 0.97 4.58
C ALA A 109 -9.05 0.36 5.58
N TYR A 110 -8.01 1.08 5.98
CA TYR A 110 -7.15 0.71 7.11
C TYR A 110 -7.51 1.43 8.40
N LYS A 111 -8.48 2.35 8.32
CA LYS A 111 -9.07 3.04 9.47
C LYS A 111 -10.49 2.57 9.72
N ASP A 112 -10.94 2.66 10.95
CA ASP A 112 -12.31 2.36 11.33
C ASP A 112 -13.29 3.33 10.64
N GLU A 113 -14.51 2.86 10.39
CA GLU A 113 -15.50 3.65 9.64
C GLU A 113 -15.87 4.96 10.35
N ASP A 114 -15.94 4.93 11.69
CA ASP A 114 -16.22 6.10 12.53
C ASP A 114 -15.06 7.11 12.61
N SER A 115 -13.93 6.78 11.97
CA SER A 115 -12.65 7.48 12.08
C SER A 115 -12.10 7.92 10.72
N GLN A 116 -12.99 8.32 9.82
CA GLN A 116 -12.69 8.71 8.43
C GLN A 116 -12.64 10.22 8.18
N ARG A 117 -13.04 11.04 9.17
CA ARG A 117 -13.28 12.49 8.97
C ARG A 117 -12.07 13.25 8.43
N ASP A 118 -10.88 12.85 8.84
CA ASP A 118 -9.61 13.44 8.39
C ASP A 118 -9.23 13.04 6.97
N MET A 119 -9.76 11.92 6.46
CA MET A 119 -9.55 11.50 5.07
C MET A 119 -10.34 12.37 4.08
N LEU A 120 -11.38 13.07 4.55
CA LEU A 120 -12.20 13.98 3.76
C LEU A 120 -11.62 15.39 3.64
N VAL A 121 -10.42 15.62 4.17
CA VAL A 121 -9.69 16.88 4.04
C VAL A 121 -8.65 16.71 2.92
N PRO A 122 -8.82 17.38 1.76
CA PRO A 122 -7.85 17.32 0.67
C PRO A 122 -6.50 17.86 1.14
N ARG A 123 -5.41 17.30 0.57
CA ARG A 123 -4.07 17.83 0.85
C ARG A 123 -3.91 19.22 0.21
N PRO A 124 -2.97 20.05 0.72
CA PRO A 124 -2.65 21.32 0.09
C PRO A 124 -2.40 21.16 -1.42
N GLY A 125 -3.09 21.97 -2.21
CA GLY A 125 -3.02 21.95 -3.67
C GLY A 125 -4.01 21.00 -4.37
N TRP A 126 -4.65 20.07 -3.66
CA TRP A 126 -5.65 19.19 -4.28
C TRP A 126 -6.95 19.94 -4.58
N GLU A 127 -7.50 19.72 -5.77
CA GLU A 127 -8.67 20.43 -6.29
C GLU A 127 -10.00 19.74 -5.98
N CYS A 128 -10.07 18.86 -4.98
CA CYS A 128 -11.31 18.16 -4.65
C CYS A 128 -12.38 19.14 -4.15
N ASN A 129 -13.64 18.95 -4.54
CA ASN A 129 -14.73 19.80 -4.07
C ASN A 129 -15.22 19.31 -2.70
N THR A 130 -15.11 20.14 -1.67
CA THR A 130 -15.67 19.90 -0.32
C THR A 130 -16.66 20.99 0.10
N GLY A 131 -17.13 21.80 -0.85
CA GLY A 131 -18.09 22.88 -0.64
C GLY A 131 -19.51 22.38 -0.44
N ASP A 132 -20.45 23.32 -0.32
CA ASP A 132 -21.87 23.03 -0.06
C ASP A 132 -22.58 22.35 -1.24
N ASP A 133 -22.04 22.51 -2.45
CA ASP A 133 -22.51 21.90 -3.70
C ASP A 133 -22.02 20.45 -3.88
N ALA A 134 -21.01 20.01 -3.12
CA ALA A 134 -20.56 18.62 -3.12
C ALA A 134 -21.56 17.71 -2.38
N PRO A 135 -21.68 16.42 -2.77
CA PRO A 135 -22.59 15.48 -2.13
C PRO A 135 -22.12 15.16 -0.70
N VAL A 136 -23.07 14.89 0.19
CA VAL A 136 -22.77 14.36 1.54
C VAL A 136 -22.33 12.91 1.39
N VAL A 137 -21.11 12.60 1.80
CA VAL A 137 -20.53 11.25 1.72
C VAL A 137 -20.33 10.60 3.08
N TYR A 138 -20.37 11.38 4.16
CA TYR A 138 -20.14 10.91 5.52
C TYR A 138 -21.00 11.67 6.53
N ARG A 139 -21.74 10.94 7.37
CA ARG A 139 -22.67 11.50 8.36
C ARG A 139 -22.58 10.73 9.65
N ASP A 140 -22.45 11.45 10.76
CA ASP A 140 -22.55 10.91 12.13
C ASP A 140 -21.71 9.65 12.39
N GLY A 141 -20.51 9.58 11.81
CA GLY A 141 -19.59 8.45 12.00
C GLY A 141 -19.77 7.32 10.98
N SER A 142 -20.60 7.51 9.95
CA SER A 142 -20.87 6.49 8.94
C SER A 142 -20.69 7.02 7.53
N ILE A 143 -20.12 6.17 6.67
CA ILE A 143 -20.05 6.37 5.23
C ILE A 143 -21.45 6.18 4.64
N ILE A 144 -21.88 7.09 3.76
CA ILE A 144 -23.22 7.04 3.15
C ILE A 144 -23.32 5.89 2.14
N ASP A 145 -22.40 5.85 1.16
CA ASP A 145 -22.25 4.73 0.22
C ASP A 145 -20.99 3.94 0.56
N LYS A 146 -21.18 2.72 1.08
CA LYS A 146 -20.11 1.88 1.62
C LYS A 146 -19.62 0.82 0.64
N ALA A 147 -20.12 0.76 -0.59
CA ALA A 147 -19.85 -0.37 -1.50
C ALA A 147 -18.34 -0.59 -1.70
N GLU A 148 -17.63 0.42 -2.17
CA GLU A 148 -16.18 0.35 -2.45
C GLU A 148 -15.35 0.18 -1.16
N PHE A 149 -15.72 0.88 -0.08
CA PHE A 149 -15.06 0.72 1.22
C PHE A 149 -15.17 -0.70 1.77
N SER A 150 -16.36 -1.31 1.64
CA SER A 150 -16.62 -2.69 2.06
C SER A 150 -15.88 -3.68 1.17
N ALA A 151 -15.82 -3.43 -0.14
CA ALA A 151 -15.10 -4.27 -1.09
C ALA A 151 -13.59 -4.30 -0.80
N GLU A 152 -12.96 -3.13 -0.62
CA GLU A 152 -11.55 -3.05 -0.22
C GLU A 152 -11.35 -3.75 1.12
N ARG A 153 -12.23 -3.52 2.11
CA ARG A 153 -12.13 -4.17 3.42
C ARG A 153 -12.16 -5.70 3.31
N ALA A 154 -13.08 -6.23 2.51
CA ALA A 154 -13.21 -7.66 2.29
C ALA A 154 -11.94 -8.23 1.67
N ALA A 155 -11.38 -7.57 0.65
CA ALA A 155 -10.14 -7.99 0.01
C ALA A 155 -8.93 -7.94 0.97
N LEU A 156 -8.87 -6.94 1.86
CA LEU A 156 -7.85 -6.85 2.90
C LEU A 156 -7.96 -7.99 3.93
N VAL A 157 -9.18 -8.36 4.34
CA VAL A 157 -9.42 -9.51 5.22
C VAL A 157 -9.02 -10.81 4.52
N GLU A 158 -9.39 -10.98 3.25
CA GLU A 158 -9.11 -12.19 2.47
C GLU A 158 -7.61 -12.48 2.35
N GLN A 159 -6.79 -11.45 2.13
CA GLN A 159 -5.33 -11.64 2.00
C GLN A 159 -4.58 -11.77 3.33
N ALA A 160 -5.20 -11.37 4.46
CA ALA A 160 -4.53 -11.30 5.76
C ALA A 160 -3.90 -12.64 6.20
N PRO A 161 -4.52 -13.82 6.03
CA PRO A 161 -3.90 -15.10 6.39
C PRO A 161 -2.62 -15.41 5.61
N THR A 162 -2.56 -15.03 4.33
CA THR A 162 -1.36 -15.19 3.49
C THR A 162 -0.24 -14.29 3.99
N LEU A 163 -0.54 -13.03 4.31
CA LEU A 163 0.43 -12.09 4.85
C LEU A 163 0.90 -12.49 6.26
N GLN A 164 0.01 -13.02 7.10
CA GLN A 164 0.35 -13.55 8.43
C GLN A 164 1.40 -14.65 8.30
N ARG A 165 1.13 -15.67 7.45
CA ARG A 165 2.08 -16.77 7.21
C ARG A 165 3.42 -16.26 6.70
N TYR A 166 3.42 -15.29 5.78
CA TYR A 166 4.64 -14.70 5.25
C TYR A 166 5.47 -14.05 6.37
N ILE A 167 4.86 -13.23 7.22
CA ILE A 167 5.56 -12.61 8.35
C ILE A 167 6.05 -13.65 9.34
N ASP A 168 5.26 -14.69 9.67
CA ASP A 168 5.69 -15.75 10.58
C ASP A 168 6.97 -16.44 10.07
N LEU A 169 7.07 -16.65 8.76
CA LEU A 169 8.26 -17.21 8.12
C LEU A 169 9.45 -16.24 8.18
N LEU A 170 9.23 -14.95 7.92
CA LEU A 170 10.31 -13.96 8.07
C LEU A 170 10.82 -13.87 9.51
N LEU A 171 9.92 -13.87 10.50
CA LEU A 171 10.30 -13.85 11.92
C LEU A 171 11.11 -15.10 12.31
N LYS A 172 10.79 -16.24 11.70
CA LYS A 172 11.46 -17.51 11.99
C LYS A 172 12.82 -17.66 11.30
N TYR A 173 12.96 -17.15 10.07
CA TYR A 173 14.08 -17.48 9.19
C TYR A 173 14.91 -16.29 8.72
N ASP A 174 14.47 -15.04 8.92
CA ASP A 174 15.18 -13.84 8.52
C ASP A 174 15.58 -12.97 9.74
N PRO A 175 16.79 -13.16 10.31
CA PRO A 175 17.26 -12.36 11.44
C PRO A 175 17.43 -10.87 11.09
N THR A 176 17.68 -10.54 9.81
CA THR A 176 17.79 -9.15 9.36
C THR A 176 16.43 -8.46 9.41
N PHE A 177 15.37 -9.17 9.00
CA PHE A 177 14.00 -8.68 9.15
C PHE A 177 13.65 -8.44 10.62
N VAL A 178 13.95 -9.39 11.52
CA VAL A 178 13.70 -9.24 12.96
C VAL A 178 14.40 -7.99 13.52
N MET A 179 15.68 -7.79 13.19
CA MET A 179 16.43 -6.60 13.61
C MET A 179 15.79 -5.30 13.09
N ARG A 180 15.42 -5.27 11.80
CA ARG A 180 14.75 -4.09 11.19
C ARG A 180 13.41 -3.82 11.85
N LEU A 181 12.64 -4.87 12.18
CA LEU A 181 11.35 -4.78 12.85
C LEU A 181 11.49 -4.21 14.27
N GLN A 182 12.45 -4.72 15.06
CA GLN A 182 12.79 -4.17 16.37
C GLN A 182 13.12 -2.68 16.28
N LYS A 183 13.98 -2.27 15.35
CA LYS A 183 14.29 -0.85 15.12
C LYS A 183 13.06 -0.04 14.71
N GLY A 184 12.22 -0.58 13.82
CA GLY A 184 11.03 0.08 13.30
C GLY A 184 9.97 0.38 14.36
N ILE A 185 9.81 -0.50 15.36
CA ILE A 185 8.85 -0.32 16.47
C ILE A 185 9.15 0.95 17.28
N HIS A 186 10.43 1.33 17.40
CA HIS A 186 10.85 2.48 18.18
C HIS A 186 10.82 3.81 17.42
N LEU A 187 10.71 3.78 16.08
CA LEU A 187 10.66 4.99 15.25
C LEU A 187 9.27 5.63 15.23
N LEU A 188 9.22 6.95 14.99
CA LEU A 188 8.00 7.76 14.98
C LEU A 188 7.81 8.50 13.64
N PRO A 189 6.63 8.39 12.99
CA PRO A 189 5.66 7.29 13.13
C PRO A 189 6.30 5.97 12.64
N GLY A 190 5.93 4.84 13.25
CA GLY A 190 6.55 3.49 13.11
C GLY A 190 7.35 3.27 11.82
N GLY A 191 8.62 2.92 11.96
CA GLY A 191 9.54 2.82 10.83
C GLY A 191 9.02 1.86 9.77
N LYS A 192 8.91 2.33 8.52
CA LYS A 192 8.50 1.52 7.38
C LYS A 192 9.63 0.61 6.93
N ILE A 193 9.34 -0.68 6.85
CA ILE A 193 10.24 -1.69 6.30
C ILE A 193 9.73 -2.03 4.91
N VAL A 194 10.61 -1.91 3.92
CA VAL A 194 10.31 -2.30 2.53
C VAL A 194 11.05 -3.59 2.22
N LEU A 195 10.34 -4.54 1.65
CA LEU A 195 10.82 -5.87 1.24
C LEU A 195 10.53 -6.07 -0.25
N ASN A 196 11.31 -6.94 -0.89
CA ASN A 196 11.03 -7.34 -2.27
C ASN A 196 9.73 -8.13 -2.34
N PHE A 197 8.82 -7.76 -3.25
CA PHE A 197 7.56 -8.48 -3.42
C PHE A 197 7.76 -9.94 -3.87
N ALA A 198 8.83 -10.26 -4.60
CA ALA A 198 9.18 -11.63 -4.97
C ALA A 198 9.36 -12.56 -3.76
N SER A 199 9.76 -12.01 -2.60
CA SER A 199 9.93 -12.80 -1.37
C SER A 199 8.61 -13.34 -0.84
N LEU A 200 7.49 -12.63 -1.04
CA LEU A 200 6.15 -13.12 -0.69
C LEU A 200 5.72 -14.24 -1.63
N LEU A 201 5.99 -14.13 -2.93
CA LEU A 201 5.47 -15.05 -3.95
C LEU A 201 5.94 -16.50 -3.74
N ARG A 202 7.13 -16.67 -3.18
CA ARG A 202 7.67 -17.99 -2.77
C ARG A 202 6.77 -18.75 -1.79
N HIS A 203 5.84 -18.05 -1.14
CA HIS A 203 4.93 -18.58 -0.14
C HIS A 203 3.48 -18.68 -0.63
N ILE A 204 3.22 -18.29 -1.89
CA ILE A 204 1.92 -18.37 -2.54
C ILE A 204 1.98 -19.50 -3.57
N LYS A 205 1.31 -20.62 -3.27
CA LYS A 205 1.39 -21.83 -4.12
C LYS A 205 0.95 -21.60 -5.57
N SER A 206 -0.01 -20.69 -5.79
CA SER A 206 -0.54 -20.36 -7.12
C SER A 206 0.29 -19.32 -7.87
N ALA A 207 1.32 -18.72 -7.25
CA ALA A 207 2.11 -17.69 -7.89
C ALA A 207 3.22 -18.30 -8.76
N ASP A 208 3.26 -17.87 -10.02
CA ASP A 208 4.40 -18.13 -10.91
C ASP A 208 5.45 -17.02 -10.72
N VAL A 209 6.50 -17.35 -9.97
CA VAL A 209 7.60 -16.42 -9.67
C VAL A 209 8.41 -16.07 -10.91
N THR A 210 8.52 -17.01 -11.86
CA THR A 210 9.24 -16.80 -13.13
C THR A 210 8.48 -15.82 -14.01
N GLU A 211 7.17 -16.02 -14.16
CA GLU A 211 6.32 -15.10 -14.91
C GLU A 211 6.26 -13.71 -14.27
N TYR A 212 6.14 -13.65 -12.94
CA TYR A 212 6.27 -12.40 -12.20
C TYR A 212 7.60 -11.71 -12.50
N ALA A 213 8.72 -12.43 -12.45
CA ALA A 213 10.04 -11.86 -12.70
C ALA A 213 10.15 -11.30 -14.12
N ARG A 214 9.61 -11.99 -15.13
CA ARG A 214 9.58 -11.51 -16.53
C ARG A 214 8.83 -10.18 -16.65
N ARG A 215 7.68 -10.06 -15.99
CA ARG A 215 6.85 -8.85 -16.02
C ARG A 215 7.45 -7.69 -15.22
N GLN A 216 8.02 -7.96 -14.05
CA GLN A 216 8.58 -6.93 -13.18
C GLN A 216 9.96 -6.42 -13.59
N HIS A 217 10.79 -7.25 -14.21
CA HIS A 217 12.14 -6.86 -14.59
C HIS A 217 12.20 -5.57 -15.42
N PRO A 218 11.45 -5.40 -16.54
CA PRO A 218 11.47 -4.15 -17.29
C PRO A 218 10.97 -2.96 -16.46
N VAL A 219 9.94 -3.16 -15.63
CA VAL A 219 9.39 -2.09 -14.77
C VAL A 219 10.43 -1.61 -13.77
N LEU A 220 11.05 -2.51 -13.01
CA LEU A 220 12.06 -2.15 -12.02
C LEU A 220 13.30 -1.53 -12.66
N ALA A 221 13.69 -1.99 -13.86
CA ALA A 221 14.81 -1.43 -14.61
C ALA A 221 14.53 0.03 -15.02
N GLU A 222 13.35 0.30 -15.54
CA GLU A 222 12.91 1.66 -15.87
C GLU A 222 12.91 2.57 -14.63
N TRP A 223 12.36 2.10 -13.52
CA TRP A 223 12.31 2.86 -12.27
C TRP A 223 13.69 3.08 -11.63
N ALA A 224 14.60 2.11 -11.74
CA ALA A 224 15.99 2.28 -11.32
C ALA A 224 16.68 3.40 -12.10
N LEU A 225 16.47 3.47 -13.43
CA LEU A 225 17.00 4.54 -14.27
C LEU A 225 16.41 5.90 -13.90
N LYS A 226 15.07 5.99 -13.75
CA LYS A 226 14.37 7.24 -13.40
C LYS A 226 14.82 7.84 -12.06
N THR A 227 15.33 7.02 -11.15
CA THR A 227 15.70 7.44 -9.79
C THR A 227 17.20 7.51 -9.54
N ALA A 228 18.05 7.23 -10.54
CA ALA A 228 19.50 7.12 -10.37
C ALA A 228 20.16 8.42 -9.89
N ASP A 229 19.73 9.56 -10.44
CA ASP A 229 20.39 10.85 -10.22
C ASP A 229 19.62 11.79 -9.28
N ASP A 230 18.58 11.29 -8.61
CA ASP A 230 17.81 12.07 -7.63
C ASP A 230 18.13 11.62 -6.19
N PRO A 231 18.88 12.44 -5.41
CA PRO A 231 19.17 12.14 -4.02
C PRO A 231 17.92 11.93 -3.15
N LYS A 232 16.82 12.61 -3.49
CA LYS A 232 15.52 12.47 -2.78
C LYS A 232 14.87 11.12 -3.03
N SER A 233 15.28 10.44 -4.09
CA SER A 233 14.80 9.11 -4.49
C SER A 233 15.79 7.98 -4.20
N SER A 234 16.92 8.27 -3.52
CA SER A 234 18.00 7.29 -3.25
C SER A 234 17.53 5.98 -2.61
N GLN A 235 16.59 6.02 -1.65
CA GLN A 235 16.03 4.81 -1.04
C GLN A 235 15.21 3.96 -2.04
N PHE A 236 14.53 4.61 -2.99
CA PHE A 236 13.74 3.95 -4.03
C PHE A 236 14.68 3.33 -5.06
N HIS A 237 15.70 4.08 -5.49
CA HIS A 237 16.74 3.58 -6.39
C HIS A 237 17.44 2.34 -5.83
N ALA A 238 17.87 2.40 -4.56
CA ALA A 238 18.50 1.26 -3.87
C ALA A 238 17.56 0.04 -3.82
N TYR A 239 16.27 0.28 -3.56
CA TYR A 239 15.26 -0.77 -3.60
C TYR A 239 15.15 -1.41 -4.99
N TYR A 240 15.00 -0.63 -6.06
CA TYR A 240 14.81 -1.16 -7.41
C TYR A 240 16.02 -1.98 -7.86
N LYS A 241 17.24 -1.52 -7.59
CA LYS A 241 18.47 -2.27 -7.89
C LYS A 241 18.54 -3.59 -7.13
N GLY A 242 18.22 -3.58 -5.84
CA GLY A 242 18.17 -4.80 -5.03
C GLY A 242 17.12 -5.77 -5.55
N ALA A 243 15.93 -5.27 -5.87
CA ALA A 243 14.83 -6.07 -6.39
C ALA A 243 15.17 -6.71 -7.74
N LEU A 244 15.78 -5.95 -8.67
CA LEU A 244 16.28 -6.45 -9.96
C LEU A 244 17.27 -7.60 -9.79
N SER A 245 18.30 -7.39 -8.96
CA SER A 245 19.31 -8.42 -8.71
C SER A 245 18.68 -9.69 -8.14
N GLU A 246 17.65 -9.55 -7.31
CA GLU A 246 16.99 -10.70 -6.70
C GLU A 246 16.09 -11.47 -7.67
N ILE A 247 15.38 -10.77 -8.58
CA ILE A 247 14.49 -11.45 -9.53
C ILE A 247 15.24 -12.00 -10.76
N ALA A 248 16.41 -11.47 -11.07
CA ALA A 248 17.22 -11.93 -12.21
C ALA A 248 17.54 -13.44 -12.17
N ARG A 249 17.67 -14.02 -10.97
CA ARG A 249 17.90 -15.47 -10.79
C ARG A 249 16.76 -16.37 -11.31
N TYR A 250 15.59 -15.78 -11.58
CA TYR A 250 14.42 -16.49 -12.11
C TYR A 250 14.27 -16.33 -13.63
N LEU A 251 15.15 -15.56 -14.26
CA LEU A 251 15.12 -15.29 -15.71
C LEU A 251 16.12 -16.14 -16.50
N VAL A 252 16.88 -16.99 -15.81
CA VAL A 252 17.89 -17.90 -16.37
C VAL A 252 17.26 -19.24 -16.72
#